data_AF-A0A4P5P4N6-F1
#
_entry.id   AF-A0A4P5P4N6-F1
#
_cell.length_a   1.000
_cell.length_b   1.000
_cell.length_c   1.000
_cell.angle_alpha   90.00
_cell.angle_beta   90.00
_cell.angle_gamma   90.00
#
_symmetry.space_group_name_H-M   'P 1'
#
loop_
_entity.id
_entity.type
_entity.pdbx_description
1 polymer ?
#
loop_
_entity_poly.entity_id
_entity_poly.type
_entity_poly.pdbx_seq_one_letter_code
_entity_poly.pdbx_strand_id
1 'polypeptide(L)'
;MHRCPNCGFELEDKIFAASNEHPVSFKKRETDVLTYLEQTASESEWLELSRMPAGFVEDPSHSKDSPIKIDTDRFADEFEINPVLARYIQEHKEAEKVAQKLAHEDTKNDLFSRKAPEIQNQPVKQTTKKRRRKKSLIVLCMAVLLLGGSGYYVYQAKEAEAQRIAALEKDNKACDQVEKKIKQFYLDQDQTYVDPEMVWQDREALEKELKQVKDTKRYDQLKASYDRLVEKTEQLKEVNFLFTHRAIQGDELSSEMTLKRDMPVNLTVDTGDEAFDQLLNEAVRQAKEQYRQLDEAKQKTALLYQGEKVNARVTREQYDQAAAAVKEVKNQQLVKVQKQQLAAVDQFLTETEEYTIE
;
A
#
# COMPACT_ATOMS: atom_id res chain seq x y z
N MET A 1 30.40 -39.75 6.22
CA MET A 1 29.78 -38.78 7.13
C MET A 1 30.12 -37.38 6.65
N HIS A 2 29.25 -36.77 5.85
CA HIS A 2 29.45 -35.42 5.33
C HIS A 2 28.65 -34.44 6.19
N ARG A 3 29.33 -33.60 6.96
CA ARG A 3 28.71 -32.48 7.68
C ARG A 3 28.85 -31.20 6.86
N CYS A 4 27.78 -30.42 6.79
CA CYS A 4 27.81 -29.08 6.23
C CYS A 4 28.56 -28.13 7.20
N PRO A 5 29.61 -27.40 6.75
CA PRO A 5 30.40 -26.53 7.63
C PRO A 5 29.66 -25.26 8.12
N ASN A 6 28.44 -24.97 7.63
CA ASN A 6 27.73 -23.72 7.95
C ASN A 6 26.51 -23.89 8.87
N CYS A 7 26.02 -25.11 9.12
CA CYS A 7 24.87 -25.32 9.99
C CYS A 7 24.87 -26.62 10.81
N GLY A 8 25.90 -27.47 10.69
CA GLY A 8 26.07 -28.64 11.56
C GLY A 8 25.00 -29.73 11.47
N PHE A 9 24.05 -29.63 10.54
CA PHE A 9 22.98 -30.60 10.38
C PHE A 9 23.48 -31.89 9.73
N GLU A 10 23.19 -33.04 10.35
CA GLU A 10 23.44 -34.37 9.79
C GLU A 10 22.16 -34.88 9.12
N LEU A 11 22.25 -35.27 7.84
CA LEU A 11 21.19 -36.01 7.16
C LEU A 11 21.26 -37.47 7.61
N GLU A 12 20.24 -37.92 8.33
CA GLU A 12 20.05 -39.35 8.58
C GLU A 12 19.59 -40.04 7.29
N ASP A 13 20.43 -40.95 6.82
CA ASP A 13 20.14 -41.85 5.69
C ASP A 13 18.92 -42.71 6.03
N LYS A 14 17.75 -42.39 5.48
CA LYS A 14 16.70 -43.37 5.26
C LYS A 14 15.68 -42.92 4.20
N ILE A 15 15.61 -43.78 3.19
CA ILE A 15 14.57 -43.93 2.15
C ILE A 15 14.85 -43.16 0.84
N PHE A 16 15.79 -43.70 0.06
CA PHE A 16 15.54 -43.91 -1.37
C PHE A 16 16.12 -45.27 -1.76
N ALA A 17 15.23 -46.23 -2.03
CA ALA A 17 15.56 -47.45 -2.75
C ALA A 17 14.54 -47.64 -3.87
N ALA A 18 15.06 -47.71 -5.10
CA ALA A 18 14.43 -47.99 -6.39
C ALA A 18 13.47 -46.90 -6.93
N SER A 19 13.59 -46.41 -8.16
CA SER A 19 14.04 -47.06 -9.40
C SER A 19 14.79 -46.10 -10.34
N ASN A 20 15.95 -46.55 -10.80
CA ASN A 20 16.68 -46.01 -11.97
C ASN A 20 16.03 -46.54 -13.25
N GLU A 21 15.64 -45.67 -14.20
CA GLU A 21 15.77 -45.90 -15.66
C GLU A 21 15.97 -44.57 -16.43
N HIS A 22 17.23 -44.32 -16.78
CA HIS A 22 17.83 -43.61 -17.94
C HIS A 22 17.52 -42.14 -18.34
N PRO A 23 18.52 -41.44 -18.94
CA PRO A 23 18.64 -40.00 -18.93
C PRO A 23 18.26 -39.35 -20.26
N VAL A 24 17.52 -38.24 -20.23
CA VAL A 24 17.39 -37.35 -21.39
C VAL A 24 17.89 -35.96 -21.04
N SER A 25 18.89 -35.56 -21.82
CA SER A 25 19.61 -34.29 -21.83
C SER A 25 18.72 -33.05 -21.70
N PHE A 26 18.98 -32.25 -20.66
CA PHE A 26 18.42 -30.92 -20.48
C PHE A 26 19.35 -29.88 -21.14
N LYS A 27 19.10 -29.55 -22.41
CA LYS A 27 19.61 -28.32 -23.05
C LYS A 27 18.57 -27.77 -24.03
N LYS A 28 18.33 -26.46 -23.88
CA LYS A 28 17.60 -25.53 -24.77
C LYS A 28 16.07 -25.69 -24.88
N ARG A 29 15.36 -24.83 -24.15
CA ARG A 29 14.15 -24.14 -24.65
C ARG A 29 13.93 -22.86 -23.84
N GLU A 30 14.65 -21.82 -24.22
CA GLU A 30 14.59 -20.48 -23.61
C GLU A 30 14.38 -19.40 -24.68
N THR A 31 13.69 -19.74 -25.77
CA THR A 31 13.54 -18.85 -26.95
C THR A 31 12.12 -18.67 -27.47
N ASP A 32 11.08 -19.16 -26.77
CA ASP A 32 9.69 -19.03 -27.26
C ASP A 32 8.79 -18.09 -26.43
N VAL A 33 9.34 -17.35 -25.46
CA VAL A 33 8.55 -16.40 -24.63
C VAL A 33 8.70 -14.94 -25.08
N LEU A 34 9.72 -14.62 -25.88
CA LEU A 34 9.99 -13.23 -26.31
C LEU A 34 9.25 -12.81 -27.58
N THR A 35 8.54 -13.70 -28.28
CA THR A 35 7.92 -13.38 -29.58
C THR A 35 6.44 -13.01 -29.50
N TYR A 36 5.84 -12.96 -28.30
CA TYR A 36 4.40 -12.68 -28.13
C TYR A 36 4.08 -11.33 -27.48
N LEU A 37 5.09 -10.53 -27.10
CA LEU A 37 4.90 -9.22 -26.43
C LEU A 37 5.25 -8.00 -27.31
N GLU A 38 5.69 -8.19 -28.55
CA GLU A 38 6.11 -7.08 -29.43
C GLU A 38 5.03 -6.54 -30.37
N GLN A 39 3.75 -6.88 -30.18
CA GLN A 39 2.70 -6.52 -31.17
C GLN A 39 1.59 -5.55 -30.72
N THR A 40 1.67 -4.90 -29.55
CA THR A 40 0.64 -3.90 -29.16
C THR A 40 1.17 -2.61 -28.51
N ALA A 41 2.41 -2.20 -28.76
CA ALA A 41 2.91 -0.88 -28.35
C ALA A 41 2.91 0.09 -29.55
N SER A 42 1.76 0.71 -29.85
CA SER A 42 1.73 1.85 -30.77
C SER A 42 2.11 3.13 -30.02
N GLU A 43 3.34 3.58 -30.23
CA GLU A 43 3.80 4.95 -29.98
C GLU A 43 2.91 5.98 -30.69
N SER A 44 2.03 6.67 -29.96
CA SER A 44 1.41 7.92 -30.46
C SER A 44 0.67 8.69 -29.37
N GLU A 45 1.39 9.20 -28.35
CA GLU A 45 0.81 10.25 -27.49
C GLU A 45 1.82 11.18 -26.80
N TRP A 46 3.13 10.91 -26.90
CA TRP A 46 4.18 11.72 -26.24
C TRP A 46 4.91 12.72 -27.14
N LEU A 47 4.38 13.05 -28.31
CA LEU A 47 5.04 13.94 -29.28
C LEU A 47 4.32 15.28 -29.57
N GLU A 48 3.22 15.60 -28.87
CA GLU A 48 2.51 16.88 -29.03
C GLU A 48 2.76 17.92 -27.92
N LEU A 49 3.33 17.54 -26.77
CA LEU A 49 3.60 18.50 -25.67
C LEU A 49 4.91 19.30 -25.83
N SER A 50 5.72 19.02 -26.84
CA SER A 50 7.03 19.66 -27.05
C SER A 50 7.06 20.68 -28.20
N ARG A 51 5.90 21.10 -28.74
CA ARG A 51 5.81 22.02 -29.89
C ARG A 51 4.94 23.29 -29.69
N MET A 52 4.89 23.87 -28.48
CA MET A 52 4.32 25.22 -28.33
C MET A 52 5.40 26.32 -28.34
N PRO A 53 5.27 27.37 -29.17
CA PRO A 53 6.27 28.45 -29.25
C PRO A 53 6.19 29.40 -28.05
N ALA A 54 7.36 29.81 -27.55
CA ALA A 54 7.50 30.85 -26.53
C ALA A 54 7.12 32.22 -27.10
N GLY A 55 6.12 32.87 -26.53
CA GLY A 55 5.74 34.22 -26.88
C GLY A 55 4.99 34.93 -25.76
N PHE A 56 5.58 36.06 -25.35
CA PHE A 56 5.00 37.20 -24.65
C PHE A 56 5.36 37.35 -23.16
N VAL A 57 6.54 37.95 -22.97
CA VAL A 57 6.93 38.67 -21.75
C VAL A 57 6.31 40.07 -21.86
N GLU A 58 5.35 40.40 -20.99
CA GLU A 58 4.94 41.77 -20.75
C GLU A 58 5.54 42.28 -19.45
N ASP A 59 6.22 43.42 -19.58
CA ASP A 59 7.01 44.17 -18.61
C ASP A 59 6.09 44.95 -17.65
N PRO A 60 6.17 44.81 -16.30
CA PRO A 60 5.29 45.53 -15.39
C PRO A 60 5.91 46.89 -15.04
N SER A 61 5.84 47.84 -15.97
CA SER A 61 6.12 49.25 -15.67
C SER A 61 4.98 50.16 -16.11
N HIS A 62 3.83 50.06 -15.44
CA HIS A 62 2.93 51.17 -15.07
C HIS A 62 1.54 50.64 -14.67
N SER A 63 1.18 50.77 -13.39
CA SER A 63 -0.13 51.32 -13.00
C SER A 63 -0.16 51.51 -11.47
N LYS A 64 -0.46 52.75 -11.07
CA LYS A 64 -0.91 53.07 -9.72
C LYS A 64 -2.38 52.70 -9.68
N ASP A 65 -2.80 51.80 -8.81
CA ASP A 65 -4.16 51.79 -8.26
C ASP A 65 -4.22 50.98 -6.95
N SER A 66 -5.16 51.40 -6.11
CA SER A 66 -5.31 51.16 -4.66
C SER A 66 -5.46 49.69 -4.22
N PRO A 67 -5.14 49.34 -2.96
CA PRO A 67 -5.24 47.95 -2.48
C PRO A 67 -6.68 47.48 -2.35
N ILE A 68 -6.98 46.36 -3.02
CA ILE A 68 -8.19 45.56 -2.83
C ILE A 68 -8.15 44.96 -1.42
N LYS A 69 -9.12 45.34 -0.58
CA LYS A 69 -9.37 44.70 0.71
C LYS A 69 -10.05 43.35 0.47
N ILE A 70 -9.43 42.27 0.93
CA ILE A 70 -10.06 40.95 1.00
C ILE A 70 -10.62 40.82 2.41
N ASP A 71 -11.95 40.83 2.54
CA ASP A 71 -12.64 40.55 3.80
C ASP A 71 -12.54 39.06 4.13
N THR A 72 -11.82 38.74 5.20
CA THR A 72 -11.52 37.35 5.63
C THR A 72 -12.66 36.68 6.41
N ASP A 73 -13.82 37.31 6.55
CA ASP A 73 -14.89 36.84 7.46
C ASP A 73 -15.98 35.98 6.78
N ARG A 74 -15.73 35.43 5.58
CA ARG A 74 -16.76 34.68 4.83
C ARG A 74 -16.41 33.25 4.41
N PHE A 75 -15.34 32.67 4.94
CA PHE A 75 -14.92 31.28 4.68
C PHE A 75 -14.65 30.51 5.97
N ALA A 76 -15.55 30.61 6.95
CA ALA A 76 -15.38 30.03 8.28
C ALA A 76 -16.26 28.81 8.58
N ASP A 77 -16.95 28.23 7.59
CA ASP A 77 -17.65 26.98 7.78
C ASP A 77 -17.21 25.97 6.70
N GLU A 78 -16.85 24.77 7.17
CA GLU A 78 -16.69 23.53 6.40
C GLU A 78 -15.30 23.16 5.84
N PHE A 79 -14.26 23.25 6.68
CA PHE A 79 -13.13 22.31 6.62
C PHE A 79 -12.65 22.01 8.04
N GLU A 80 -12.74 20.76 8.48
CA GLU A 80 -12.18 20.30 9.75
C GLU A 80 -10.65 20.44 9.70
N ILE A 81 -10.15 21.53 10.27
CA ILE A 81 -8.72 21.75 10.46
C ILE A 81 -8.20 20.63 11.37
N ASN A 82 -7.20 19.88 10.89
CA ASN A 82 -6.53 18.84 11.66
C ASN A 82 -6.19 19.34 13.08
N PRO A 83 -6.65 18.67 14.16
CA PRO A 83 -6.56 19.17 15.53
C PRO A 83 -5.12 19.39 16.02
N VAL A 84 -4.14 18.70 15.43
CA VAL A 84 -2.71 18.91 15.70
C VAL A 84 -2.23 20.24 15.11
N LEU A 85 -2.66 20.56 13.89
CA LEU A 85 -2.35 21.81 13.22
C LEU A 85 -3.06 22.99 13.90
N ALA A 86 -4.30 22.79 14.35
CA ALA A 86 -5.06 23.78 15.11
C ALA A 86 -4.39 24.12 16.46
N ARG A 87 -3.93 23.10 17.22
CA ARG A 87 -3.19 23.33 18.48
C ARG A 87 -1.88 24.06 18.25
N TYR A 88 -1.13 23.69 17.21
CA TYR A 88 0.14 24.34 16.89
C TYR A 88 -0.08 25.83 16.53
N ILE A 89 -1.08 26.15 15.71
CA ILE A 89 -1.41 27.54 15.36
C ILE A 89 -1.88 28.34 16.58
N GLN A 90 -2.59 27.72 17.53
CA GLN A 90 -3.08 28.40 18.72
C GLN A 90 -1.98 28.69 19.75
N GLU A 91 -1.10 27.72 20.03
CA GLU A 91 0.03 27.90 20.95
C GLU A 91 0.98 29.02 20.44
N HIS A 92 1.15 29.15 19.12
CA HIS A 92 2.01 30.18 18.54
C HIS A 92 1.32 31.56 18.35
N LYS A 93 -0.01 31.62 18.19
CA LYS A 93 -0.77 32.89 18.21
C LYS A 93 -0.80 33.53 19.61
N GLU A 94 -0.83 32.73 20.67
CA GLU A 94 -0.80 33.25 22.04
C GLU A 94 0.58 33.82 22.40
N ALA A 95 1.66 33.21 21.91
CA ALA A 95 3.02 33.75 22.05
C ALA A 95 3.20 35.10 21.34
N GLU A 96 2.61 35.30 20.15
CA GLU A 96 2.62 36.59 19.46
C GLU A 96 1.80 37.66 20.18
N LYS A 97 0.65 37.31 20.76
CA LYS A 97 -0.16 38.24 21.56
C LYS A 97 0.52 38.65 22.86
N VAL A 98 1.29 37.76 23.49
CA VAL A 98 2.10 38.07 24.69
C VAL A 98 3.29 38.95 24.32
N ALA A 99 3.94 38.70 23.20
CA ALA A 99 5.03 39.56 22.68
C ALA A 99 4.54 40.97 22.31
N GLN A 100 3.34 41.09 21.70
CA GLN A 100 2.73 42.41 21.43
C GLN A 100 2.29 43.15 22.70
N LYS A 101 1.82 42.44 23.74
CA LYS A 101 1.47 43.07 25.02
C LYS A 101 2.70 43.60 25.76
N LEU A 102 3.80 42.86 25.76
CA LEU A 102 5.09 43.29 26.34
C LEU A 102 5.67 44.51 25.59
N ALA A 103 5.53 44.57 24.27
CA ALA A 103 5.95 45.74 23.48
C ALA A 103 5.07 46.98 23.70
N HIS A 104 3.82 46.82 24.13
CA HIS A 104 2.88 47.93 24.35
C HIS A 104 2.88 48.46 25.80
N GLU A 105 3.36 47.67 26.78
CA GLU A 105 3.57 48.13 28.17
C GLU A 105 4.79 49.06 28.32
N ASP A 106 5.86 48.84 27.55
CA ASP A 106 7.05 49.71 27.59
C ASP A 106 6.83 51.10 26.97
N THR A 107 5.77 51.27 26.18
CA THR A 107 5.45 52.57 25.54
C THR A 107 4.45 53.42 26.35
N LYS A 108 3.85 52.88 27.42
CA LYS A 108 2.83 53.61 28.23
C LYS A 108 3.36 54.24 29.53
N ASN A 109 4.60 53.97 29.93
CA ASN A 109 5.16 54.52 31.18
C ASN A 109 5.83 55.90 31.07
N ASP A 110 5.86 56.54 29.88
CA ASP A 110 6.54 57.83 29.70
C ASP A 110 5.62 59.05 29.48
N LEU A 111 4.31 58.93 29.75
CA LEU A 111 3.34 60.02 29.52
C LEU A 111 2.32 60.24 30.65
N PHE A 112 2.70 60.12 31.92
CA PHE A 112 1.89 60.68 33.02
C PHE A 112 2.76 61.10 34.20
N SER A 113 3.19 62.37 34.25
CA SER A 113 2.91 63.26 35.39
C SER A 113 3.41 64.70 35.11
N ARG A 114 2.49 65.58 34.74
CA ARG A 114 2.65 67.05 34.74
C ARG A 114 2.36 67.60 36.15
N LYS A 115 3.28 68.42 36.68
CA LYS A 115 3.10 69.76 37.33
C LYS A 115 2.16 69.86 38.55
N ALA A 116 2.39 70.57 39.66
CA ALA A 116 3.46 71.25 40.41
C ALA A 116 2.82 71.60 41.82
N PRO A 117 3.53 72.15 42.83
CA PRO A 117 3.71 73.60 42.84
C PRO A 117 5.08 74.10 43.35
N GLU A 118 5.30 75.34 42.94
CA GLU A 118 6.30 76.35 43.30
C GLU A 118 6.28 76.66 44.82
N ILE A 119 7.39 77.01 45.48
CA ILE A 119 7.80 78.40 45.76
C ILE A 119 9.30 78.47 46.16
N GLN A 120 10.01 79.34 45.43
CA GLN A 120 11.13 80.25 45.78
C GLN A 120 12.21 79.81 46.79
N ASN A 121 13.47 79.81 46.33
CA ASN A 121 14.40 80.95 46.51
C ASN A 121 15.79 80.60 45.91
N GLN A 122 16.27 81.40 44.97
CA GLN A 122 17.70 81.60 44.65
C GLN A 122 18.20 82.81 45.50
N PRO A 123 19.52 83.07 45.72
CA PRO A 123 20.59 82.90 44.73
C PRO A 123 22.04 82.60 45.20
N VAL A 124 22.84 82.04 44.27
CA VAL A 124 24.21 82.45 43.87
C VAL A 124 25.37 82.40 44.89
N LYS A 125 26.43 81.60 44.61
CA LYS A 125 27.78 82.02 44.13
C LYS A 125 28.83 80.88 44.19
N GLN A 126 29.55 80.71 43.06
CA GLN A 126 31.01 80.52 42.88
C GLN A 126 31.75 79.47 43.76
N THR A 127 32.60 78.57 43.27
CA THR A 127 33.87 78.83 42.55
C THR A 127 34.51 77.51 42.02
N THR A 128 35.10 77.59 40.81
CA THR A 128 36.40 77.01 40.39
C THR A 128 36.69 75.49 40.45
N LYS A 129 36.94 74.86 39.27
CA LYS A 129 38.26 74.43 38.72
C LYS A 129 38.18 73.15 37.84
N LYS A 130 38.61 73.30 36.57
CA LYS A 130 39.43 72.41 35.70
C LYS A 130 39.58 70.93 36.17
N ARG A 131 39.48 69.87 35.34
CA ARG A 131 40.16 69.67 34.04
C ARG A 131 39.71 68.33 33.39
N ARG A 132 39.35 68.41 32.10
CA ARG A 132 39.47 67.44 30.96
C ARG A 132 39.57 65.93 31.27
N ARG A 133 38.54 65.17 30.90
CA ARG A 133 38.34 64.44 29.61
C ARG A 133 39.35 63.32 29.34
N LYS A 134 38.90 62.07 29.53
CA LYS A 134 39.20 60.85 28.76
C LYS A 134 38.41 59.71 29.42
N LYS A 135 37.21 59.37 28.92
CA LYS A 135 36.45 58.11 29.19
C LYS A 135 35.03 58.11 28.57
N SER A 136 34.79 58.80 27.45
CA SER A 136 33.46 58.84 26.81
C SER A 136 33.49 58.38 25.34
N LEU A 137 34.25 57.32 25.05
CA LEU A 137 34.26 56.69 23.72
C LEU A 137 34.17 55.16 23.76
N ILE A 138 34.02 54.53 24.94
CA ILE A 138 33.90 53.07 25.07
C ILE A 138 32.42 52.62 25.22
N VAL A 139 31.51 53.53 25.58
CA VAL A 139 30.10 53.18 25.80
C VAL A 139 29.27 53.18 24.50
N LEU A 140 29.73 53.83 23.42
CA LEU A 140 28.97 53.92 22.17
C LEU A 140 29.13 52.70 21.24
N CYS A 141 30.17 51.87 21.41
CA CYS A 141 30.36 50.66 20.60
C CYS A 141 29.59 49.43 21.10
N MET A 142 29.07 49.44 22.33
CA MET A 142 28.31 48.29 22.89
C MET A 142 26.82 48.32 22.53
N ALA A 143 26.25 49.48 22.16
CA ALA A 143 24.84 49.56 21.75
C ALA A 143 24.60 49.14 20.29
N VAL A 144 25.61 49.29 19.41
CA VAL A 144 25.49 48.85 18.00
C VAL A 144 25.72 47.34 17.86
N LEU A 145 26.54 46.74 18.73
CA LEU A 145 26.76 45.29 18.73
C LEU A 145 25.58 44.49 19.32
N LEU A 146 24.78 45.09 20.21
CA LEU A 146 23.58 44.44 20.77
C LEU A 146 22.32 44.55 19.89
N LEU A 147 22.30 45.46 18.91
CA LEU A 147 21.20 45.58 17.93
C LEU A 147 21.52 44.96 16.56
N GLY A 148 22.80 44.75 16.22
CA GLY A 148 23.20 44.10 14.96
C GLY A 148 23.27 42.57 15.02
N GLY A 149 23.44 41.97 16.21
CA GLY A 149 23.63 40.52 16.38
C GLY A 149 22.34 39.73 16.57
N SER A 150 21.33 40.29 17.25
CA SER A 150 20.08 39.58 17.59
C SER A 150 19.17 39.35 16.37
N GLY A 151 19.20 40.25 15.38
CA GLY A 151 18.47 40.08 14.13
C GLY A 151 18.97 38.90 13.29
N TYR A 152 20.30 38.65 13.27
CA TYR A 152 20.88 37.56 12.50
C TYR A 152 20.53 36.18 13.09
N TYR A 153 20.58 36.03 14.41
CA TYR A 153 20.15 34.78 15.08
C TYR A 153 18.65 34.53 14.96
N VAL A 154 17.81 35.56 15.08
CA VAL A 154 16.35 35.44 14.89
C VAL A 154 16.02 35.16 13.42
N TYR A 155 16.75 35.75 12.46
CA TYR A 155 16.57 35.50 11.03
C TYR A 155 17.00 34.06 10.65
N GLN A 156 18.15 33.58 11.13
CA GLN A 156 18.59 32.20 10.94
C GLN A 156 17.66 31.19 11.62
N ALA A 157 17.13 31.50 12.81
CA ALA A 157 16.14 30.67 13.47
C ALA A 157 14.85 30.57 12.64
N LYS A 158 14.36 31.68 12.08
CA LYS A 158 13.20 31.71 11.18
C LYS A 158 13.45 30.97 9.86
N GLU A 159 14.64 31.07 9.29
CA GLU A 159 15.00 30.36 8.05
C GLU A 159 15.13 28.85 8.29
N ALA A 160 15.72 28.44 9.43
CA ALA A 160 15.78 27.04 9.85
C ALA A 160 14.39 26.48 10.19
N GLU A 161 13.50 27.26 10.79
CA GLU A 161 12.09 26.89 11.03
C GLU A 161 11.33 26.74 9.71
N ALA A 162 11.49 27.68 8.77
CA ALA A 162 10.88 27.58 7.44
C ALA A 162 11.39 26.35 6.67
N GLN A 163 12.68 26.04 6.74
CA GLN A 163 13.24 24.82 6.15
C GLN A 163 12.69 23.54 6.80
N ARG A 164 12.50 23.53 8.13
CA ARG A 164 11.89 22.40 8.84
C ARG A 164 10.42 22.21 8.47
N ILE A 165 9.66 23.29 8.34
CA ILE A 165 8.25 23.24 7.91
C ILE A 165 8.18 22.75 6.47
N ALA A 166 9.01 23.28 5.56
CA ALA A 166 9.06 22.84 4.17
C ALA A 166 9.47 21.37 4.03
N ALA A 167 10.43 20.89 4.85
CA ALA A 167 10.81 19.49 4.90
C ALA A 167 9.65 18.61 5.40
N LEU A 168 8.96 19.03 6.46
CA LEU A 168 7.80 18.30 7.00
C LEU A 168 6.64 18.25 5.99
N GLU A 169 6.37 19.34 5.27
CA GLU A 169 5.36 19.35 4.20
C GLU A 169 5.73 18.40 3.07
N LYS A 170 7.01 18.36 2.67
CA LYS A 170 7.50 17.43 1.64
C LYS A 170 7.36 15.98 2.09
N ASP A 171 7.75 15.67 3.33
CA ASP A 171 7.65 14.33 3.90
C ASP A 171 6.20 13.88 4.01
N ASN A 172 5.31 14.77 4.45
CA ASN A 172 3.86 14.50 4.48
C ASN A 172 3.30 14.23 3.07
N LYS A 173 3.68 15.02 2.07
CA LYS A 173 3.26 14.77 0.67
C LYS A 173 3.74 13.42 0.16
N ALA A 174 4.97 13.02 0.47
CA ALA A 174 5.48 11.69 0.10
C ALA A 174 4.70 10.57 0.80
N CYS A 175 4.40 10.74 2.09
CA CYS A 175 3.56 9.79 2.83
C CYS A 175 2.14 9.69 2.26
N ASP A 176 1.53 10.82 1.89
CA ASP A 176 0.19 10.87 1.27
C ASP A 176 0.16 10.15 -0.08
N GLN A 177 1.23 10.28 -0.87
CA GLN A 177 1.37 9.56 -2.14
C GLN A 177 1.45 8.05 -1.94
N VAL A 178 2.24 7.58 -0.98
CA VAL A 178 2.33 6.16 -0.62
C VAL A 178 0.97 5.64 -0.15
N GLU A 179 0.32 6.36 0.76
CA GLU A 179 -1.00 5.99 1.28
C GLU A 179 -2.04 5.90 0.16
N LYS A 180 -2.07 6.90 -0.74
CA LYS A 180 -2.97 6.92 -1.89
C LYS A 180 -2.75 5.70 -2.80
N LYS A 181 -1.50 5.35 -3.07
CA LYS A 181 -1.17 4.19 -3.90
C LYS A 181 -1.54 2.87 -3.23
N ILE A 182 -1.36 2.74 -1.91
CA ILE A 182 -1.86 1.57 -1.17
C ILE A 182 -3.38 1.47 -1.32
N LYS A 183 -4.11 2.58 -1.13
CA LYS A 183 -5.59 2.62 -1.27
C LYS A 183 -6.09 2.23 -2.66
N GLN A 184 -5.32 2.45 -3.72
CA GLN A 184 -5.71 2.06 -5.08
C GLN A 184 -5.82 0.55 -5.30
N PHE A 185 -5.25 -0.26 -4.42
CA PHE A 185 -5.38 -1.72 -4.50
C PHE A 185 -6.67 -2.24 -3.86
N TYR A 186 -7.47 -1.39 -3.23
CA TYR A 186 -8.69 -1.77 -2.53
C TYR A 186 -9.92 -1.21 -3.23
N LEU A 187 -11.01 -1.94 -3.14
CA LEU A 187 -12.31 -1.54 -3.69
C LEU A 187 -13.05 -0.57 -2.76
N ASP A 188 -12.82 -0.71 -1.47
CA ASP A 188 -13.49 0.04 -0.42
C ASP A 188 -12.51 0.90 0.38
N GLN A 189 -13.06 1.88 1.09
CA GLN A 189 -12.27 2.83 1.89
C GLN A 189 -11.69 2.18 3.15
N ASP A 190 -12.33 1.13 3.67
CA ASP A 190 -11.92 0.40 4.86
C ASP A 190 -10.78 -0.58 4.58
N GLN A 191 -10.39 -0.74 3.31
CA GLN A 191 -9.35 -1.63 2.83
C GLN A 191 -9.67 -3.11 3.11
N THR A 192 -10.95 -3.47 3.08
CA THR A 192 -11.42 -4.83 3.31
C THR A 192 -11.16 -5.72 2.10
N TYR A 193 -11.62 -5.31 0.91
CA TYR A 193 -11.56 -6.08 -0.31
C TYR A 193 -10.51 -5.54 -1.28
N VAL A 194 -9.62 -6.44 -1.71
CA VAL A 194 -8.61 -6.13 -2.72
C VAL A 194 -9.25 -6.15 -4.11
N ASP A 195 -8.93 -5.15 -4.94
CA ASP A 195 -9.35 -5.09 -6.33
C ASP A 195 -8.73 -6.28 -7.12
N PRO A 196 -9.57 -7.17 -7.71
CA PRO A 196 -9.11 -8.33 -8.46
C PRO A 196 -8.20 -8.03 -9.65
N GLU A 197 -8.27 -6.82 -10.21
CA GLU A 197 -7.40 -6.40 -11.31
C GLU A 197 -6.02 -5.98 -10.81
N MET A 198 -5.95 -5.47 -9.58
CA MET A 198 -4.71 -4.98 -8.97
C MET A 198 -3.88 -6.09 -8.33
N VAL A 199 -4.48 -7.27 -8.09
CA VAL A 199 -3.82 -8.45 -7.48
C VAL A 199 -2.49 -8.79 -8.18
N TRP A 200 -2.45 -8.76 -9.50
CA TRP A 200 -1.29 -9.15 -10.30
C TRP A 200 -0.33 -8.00 -10.61
N GLN A 201 -0.68 -6.78 -10.20
CA GLN A 201 0.15 -5.61 -10.45
C GLN A 201 1.45 -5.68 -9.65
N ASP A 202 2.55 -5.32 -10.29
CA ASP A 202 3.84 -5.18 -9.63
C ASP A 202 3.82 -4.00 -8.65
N ARG A 203 4.40 -4.21 -7.48
CA ARG A 203 4.44 -3.28 -6.36
C ARG A 203 5.85 -2.79 -6.04
N GLU A 204 6.85 -3.16 -6.83
CA GLU A 204 8.24 -2.76 -6.60
C GLU A 204 8.39 -1.24 -6.49
N ALA A 205 7.68 -0.48 -7.33
CA ALA A 205 7.66 0.98 -7.25
C ALA A 205 7.07 1.51 -5.93
N LEU A 206 5.95 0.93 -5.48
CA LEU A 206 5.31 1.29 -4.21
C LEU A 206 6.21 0.96 -3.01
N GLU A 207 6.87 -0.19 -3.03
CA GLU A 207 7.83 -0.58 -2.00
C GLU A 207 9.02 0.39 -1.93
N LYS A 208 9.54 0.82 -3.09
CA LYS A 208 10.61 1.82 -3.18
C LYS A 208 10.18 3.15 -2.58
N GLU A 209 8.98 3.62 -2.88
CA GLU A 209 8.44 4.87 -2.32
C GLU A 209 8.21 4.78 -0.81
N LEU A 210 7.69 3.66 -0.32
CA LEU A 210 7.55 3.39 1.11
C LEU A 210 8.90 3.45 1.85
N LYS A 211 9.97 2.90 1.24
CA LYS A 211 11.33 2.98 1.81
C LYS A 211 11.89 4.40 1.86
N GLN A 212 11.45 5.29 0.98
CA GLN A 212 11.89 6.70 0.98
C GLN A 212 11.35 7.49 2.18
N VAL A 213 10.21 7.07 2.74
CA VAL A 213 9.58 7.74 3.90
C VAL A 213 9.92 7.07 5.24
N LYS A 214 10.94 6.20 5.29
CA LYS A 214 11.32 5.41 6.47
C LYS A 214 11.63 6.22 7.74
N ASP A 215 12.13 7.45 7.57
CA ASP A 215 12.55 8.30 8.68
C ASP A 215 11.40 9.22 9.16
N THR A 216 10.19 9.08 8.59
CA THR A 216 9.01 9.86 8.93
C THR A 216 8.21 9.21 10.06
N LYS A 217 7.45 10.02 10.81
CA LYS A 217 6.58 9.53 11.90
C LYS A 217 5.44 8.62 11.42
N ARG A 218 5.06 8.67 10.14
CA ARG A 218 3.95 7.89 9.55
C ARG A 218 4.40 6.55 8.98
N TYR A 219 5.71 6.30 8.94
CA TYR A 219 6.26 5.11 8.29
C TYR A 219 5.68 3.82 8.83
N ASP A 220 5.64 3.63 10.16
CA ASP A 220 5.20 2.36 10.75
C ASP A 220 3.75 2.01 10.37
N GLN A 221 2.86 3.01 10.34
CA GLN A 221 1.48 2.83 9.91
C GLN A 221 1.40 2.50 8.41
N LEU A 222 2.16 3.19 7.56
CA LEU A 222 2.20 2.92 6.12
C LEU A 222 2.79 1.54 5.82
N LYS A 223 3.82 1.13 6.57
CA LYS A 223 4.43 -0.19 6.46
C LYS A 223 3.45 -1.28 6.85
N ALA A 224 2.73 -1.13 7.96
CA ALA A 224 1.69 -2.08 8.34
C ALA A 224 0.55 -2.17 7.31
N SER A 225 0.13 -1.04 6.74
CA SER A 225 -0.88 -1.01 5.67
C SER A 225 -0.39 -1.69 4.38
N TYR A 226 0.87 -1.46 4.01
CA TYR A 226 1.51 -2.15 2.89
C TYR A 226 1.65 -3.65 3.13
N ASP A 227 2.06 -4.08 4.33
CA ASP A 227 2.22 -5.50 4.65
C ASP A 227 0.88 -6.25 4.61
N ARG A 228 -0.19 -5.65 5.15
CA ARG A 228 -1.54 -6.19 5.00
C ARG A 228 -1.97 -6.30 3.54
N LEU A 229 -1.65 -5.30 2.71
CA LEU A 229 -1.90 -5.37 1.27
C LEU A 229 -1.14 -6.54 0.63
N VAL A 230 0.12 -6.75 1.00
CA VAL A 230 0.93 -7.89 0.51
C VAL A 230 0.26 -9.20 0.86
N GLU A 231 -0.03 -9.42 2.14
CA GLU A 231 -0.68 -10.63 2.63
C GLU A 231 -2.02 -10.90 1.96
N LYS A 232 -2.93 -9.91 1.94
CA LYS A 232 -4.25 -10.05 1.31
C LYS A 232 -4.16 -10.41 -0.17
N THR A 233 -3.27 -9.76 -0.92
CA THR A 233 -3.09 -10.10 -2.35
C THR A 233 -2.50 -11.49 -2.56
N GLU A 234 -1.61 -11.96 -1.69
CA GLU A 234 -1.00 -13.28 -1.80
C GLU A 234 -2.03 -14.37 -1.53
N GLN A 235 -2.82 -14.24 -0.46
CA GLN A 235 -3.89 -15.19 -0.17
C GLN A 235 -4.97 -15.19 -1.27
N LEU A 236 -5.35 -14.02 -1.80
CA LEU A 236 -6.26 -13.93 -2.94
C LEU A 236 -5.70 -14.59 -4.20
N LYS A 237 -4.39 -14.48 -4.46
CA LYS A 237 -3.74 -15.21 -5.58
C LYS A 237 -3.84 -16.72 -5.38
N GLU A 238 -3.50 -17.21 -4.19
CA GLU A 238 -3.52 -18.64 -3.88
C GLU A 238 -4.92 -19.23 -4.03
N VAL A 239 -5.93 -18.54 -3.50
CA VAL A 239 -7.34 -18.94 -3.66
C VAL A 239 -7.74 -18.95 -5.14
N ASN A 240 -7.45 -17.87 -5.88
CA ASN A 240 -7.75 -17.81 -7.32
C ASN A 240 -7.04 -18.92 -8.13
N PHE A 241 -5.85 -19.34 -7.71
CA PHE A 241 -5.08 -20.36 -8.41
C PHE A 241 -5.67 -21.77 -8.32
N LEU A 242 -6.56 -22.01 -7.36
CA LEU A 242 -7.31 -23.27 -7.23
C LEU A 242 -8.29 -23.48 -8.41
N PHE A 243 -8.67 -22.41 -9.10
CA PHE A 243 -9.75 -22.41 -10.09
C PHE A 243 -9.27 -22.09 -11.51
N THR A 244 -10.07 -22.50 -12.50
CA THR A 244 -9.80 -22.23 -13.92
C THR A 244 -9.94 -20.73 -14.26
N HIS A 245 -10.83 -20.04 -13.55
CA HIS A 245 -11.07 -18.60 -13.61
C HIS A 245 -10.90 -18.00 -12.22
N ARG A 246 -10.85 -16.66 -12.12
CA ARG A 246 -10.82 -15.98 -10.81
C ARG A 246 -12.04 -16.40 -9.99
N ALA A 247 -11.78 -16.80 -8.75
CA ALA A 247 -12.77 -17.27 -7.80
C ALA A 247 -13.53 -16.12 -7.15
N ILE A 248 -12.87 -14.97 -7.03
CA ILE A 248 -13.40 -13.78 -6.38
C ILE A 248 -13.47 -12.64 -7.39
N GLN A 249 -14.62 -11.98 -7.43
CA GLN A 249 -14.94 -10.81 -8.23
C GLN A 249 -15.33 -9.69 -7.29
N GLY A 250 -14.32 -8.98 -6.82
CA GLY A 250 -14.45 -7.92 -5.84
C GLY A 250 -14.79 -8.47 -4.46
N ASP A 251 -15.98 -8.14 -3.96
CA ASP A 251 -16.53 -8.57 -2.68
C ASP A 251 -17.37 -9.85 -2.76
N GLU A 252 -17.50 -10.44 -3.96
CA GLU A 252 -18.32 -11.62 -4.20
C GLU A 252 -17.54 -12.79 -4.82
N LEU A 253 -18.14 -13.98 -4.75
CA LEU A 253 -17.63 -15.18 -5.41
C LEU A 253 -18.10 -15.24 -6.86
N SER A 254 -17.23 -15.73 -7.72
CA SER A 254 -17.56 -16.05 -9.11
C SER A 254 -18.52 -17.24 -9.19
N SER A 255 -19.56 -17.12 -10.02
CA SER A 255 -20.45 -18.24 -10.35
C SER A 255 -19.77 -19.34 -11.17
N GLU A 256 -18.61 -19.05 -11.77
CA GLU A 256 -17.89 -19.94 -12.70
C GLU A 256 -16.74 -20.70 -12.03
N MET A 257 -16.69 -20.72 -10.69
CA MET A 257 -15.69 -21.44 -9.91
C MET A 257 -15.68 -22.93 -10.25
N THR A 258 -14.69 -23.35 -11.04
CA THR A 258 -14.41 -24.75 -11.35
C THR A 258 -12.96 -25.08 -11.04
N LEU A 259 -12.74 -26.20 -10.35
CA LEU A 259 -11.41 -26.63 -9.91
C LEU A 259 -10.47 -26.76 -11.10
N LYS A 260 -9.26 -26.20 -10.99
CA LYS A 260 -8.28 -26.16 -12.09
C LYS A 260 -7.57 -27.49 -12.30
N ARG A 261 -7.25 -28.16 -11.20
CA ARG A 261 -6.38 -29.35 -11.17
C ARG A 261 -6.91 -30.36 -10.19
N ASP A 262 -6.58 -31.60 -10.47
CA ASP A 262 -6.78 -32.73 -9.60
C ASP A 262 -5.69 -32.78 -8.52
N MET A 263 -5.87 -31.99 -7.47
CA MET A 263 -4.93 -31.91 -6.35
C MET A 263 -5.70 -31.64 -5.05
N PRO A 264 -5.32 -32.28 -3.94
CA PRO A 264 -5.91 -31.97 -2.63
C PRO A 264 -5.83 -30.48 -2.31
N VAL A 265 -6.92 -29.93 -1.79
CA VAL A 265 -7.01 -28.52 -1.41
C VAL A 265 -6.66 -28.37 0.07
N ASN A 266 -5.40 -28.03 0.35
CA ASN A 266 -4.86 -27.85 1.71
C ASN A 266 -4.69 -26.37 2.10
N LEU A 267 -5.39 -25.47 1.43
CA LEU A 267 -5.33 -24.04 1.72
C LEU A 267 -6.17 -23.69 2.95
N THR A 268 -5.65 -22.76 3.76
CA THR A 268 -6.33 -22.09 4.87
C THR A 268 -5.99 -20.62 4.78
N VAL A 269 -6.99 -19.76 4.98
CA VAL A 269 -6.86 -18.32 4.85
C VAL A 269 -7.11 -17.68 6.21
N ASP A 270 -6.23 -16.75 6.57
CA ASP A 270 -6.31 -15.90 7.74
C ASP A 270 -5.47 -14.64 7.45
N THR A 271 -6.13 -13.54 7.13
CA THR A 271 -5.50 -12.23 6.87
C THR A 271 -5.69 -11.27 8.05
N GLY A 272 -6.38 -11.72 9.11
CA GLY A 272 -6.82 -10.88 10.22
C GLY A 272 -7.98 -9.94 9.89
N ASP A 273 -8.57 -10.03 8.69
CA ASP A 273 -9.76 -9.32 8.28
C ASP A 273 -10.93 -10.29 8.12
N GLU A 274 -11.84 -10.28 9.08
CA GLU A 274 -12.91 -11.27 9.17
C GLU A 274 -13.80 -11.33 7.92
N ALA A 275 -14.14 -10.18 7.32
CA ALA A 275 -15.02 -10.15 6.16
C ALA A 275 -14.32 -10.68 4.89
N PHE A 276 -13.05 -10.33 4.71
CA PHE A 276 -12.24 -10.84 3.60
C PHE A 276 -11.92 -12.32 3.77
N ASP A 277 -11.60 -12.75 5.00
CA ASP A 277 -11.31 -14.13 5.34
C ASP A 277 -12.54 -15.03 5.15
N GLN A 278 -13.73 -14.54 5.48
CA GLN A 278 -14.98 -15.24 5.20
C GLN A 278 -15.16 -15.49 3.70
N LEU A 279 -14.95 -14.47 2.87
CA LEU A 279 -15.07 -14.58 1.40
C LEU A 279 -14.06 -15.59 0.82
N LEU A 280 -12.79 -15.47 1.22
CA LEU A 280 -11.72 -16.34 0.75
C LEU A 280 -11.91 -17.79 1.23
N ASN A 281 -12.25 -18.00 2.50
CA ASN A 281 -12.49 -19.34 3.04
C ASN A 281 -13.72 -20.01 2.44
N GLU A 282 -14.74 -19.23 2.06
CA GLU A 282 -15.89 -19.76 1.33
C GLU A 282 -15.47 -20.28 -0.06
N ALA A 283 -14.63 -19.57 -0.80
CA ALA A 283 -14.05 -20.07 -2.04
C ALA A 283 -13.24 -21.37 -1.81
N VAL A 284 -12.39 -21.40 -0.78
CA VAL A 284 -11.63 -22.60 -0.39
C VAL A 284 -12.55 -23.78 -0.06
N ARG A 285 -13.66 -23.54 0.65
CA ARG A 285 -14.66 -24.57 0.96
C ARG A 285 -15.28 -25.15 -0.31
N GLN A 286 -15.62 -24.30 -1.29
CA GLN A 286 -16.13 -24.78 -2.57
C GLN A 286 -15.09 -25.55 -3.39
N ALA A 287 -13.81 -25.15 -3.33
CA ALA A 287 -12.73 -25.93 -3.95
C ALA A 287 -12.59 -27.32 -3.31
N LYS A 288 -12.62 -27.40 -1.97
CA LYS A 288 -12.58 -28.67 -1.22
C LYS A 288 -13.75 -29.58 -1.59
N GLU A 289 -14.95 -29.04 -1.70
CA GLU A 289 -16.13 -29.82 -2.10
C GLU A 289 -16.03 -30.35 -3.54
N GLN A 290 -15.57 -29.53 -4.48
CA GLN A 290 -15.35 -29.98 -5.86
C GLN A 290 -14.27 -31.06 -5.95
N TYR A 291 -13.19 -30.94 -5.16
CA TYR A 291 -12.17 -31.98 -5.07
C TYR A 291 -12.73 -33.28 -4.49
N ARG A 292 -13.56 -33.21 -3.44
CA ARG A 292 -14.24 -34.37 -2.85
C ARG A 292 -15.11 -35.09 -3.88
N GLN A 293 -15.89 -34.36 -4.67
CA GLN A 293 -16.72 -34.92 -5.74
C GLN A 293 -15.89 -35.57 -6.84
N LEU A 294 -14.77 -34.95 -7.22
CA LEU A 294 -13.81 -35.53 -8.18
C LEU A 294 -13.21 -36.83 -7.66
N ASP A 295 -12.76 -36.86 -6.41
CA ASP A 295 -12.19 -38.04 -5.79
C ASP A 295 -13.22 -39.18 -5.66
N GLU A 296 -14.44 -38.86 -5.25
CA GLU A 296 -15.55 -39.82 -5.18
C GLU A 296 -15.86 -40.43 -6.56
N ALA A 297 -15.92 -39.61 -7.61
CA ALA A 297 -16.14 -40.07 -8.98
C ALA A 297 -15.04 -41.05 -9.45
N LYS A 298 -13.78 -40.77 -9.10
CA LYS A 298 -12.65 -41.66 -9.39
C LYS A 298 -12.72 -42.96 -8.62
N GLN A 299 -13.00 -42.89 -7.32
CA GLN A 299 -13.13 -44.09 -6.49
C GLN A 299 -14.25 -44.99 -6.99
N LYS A 300 -15.45 -44.44 -7.25
CA LYS A 300 -16.59 -45.20 -7.80
C LYS A 300 -16.27 -45.82 -9.15
N THR A 301 -15.60 -45.08 -10.05
CA THR A 301 -15.19 -45.61 -11.35
C THR A 301 -14.14 -46.74 -11.19
N ALA A 302 -13.19 -46.59 -10.28
CA ALA A 302 -12.16 -47.60 -10.02
C ALA A 302 -12.75 -48.93 -9.50
N LEU A 303 -13.85 -48.89 -8.74
CA LEU A 303 -14.53 -50.10 -8.24
C LEU A 303 -15.15 -50.96 -9.36
N LEU A 304 -15.35 -50.40 -10.55
CA LEU A 304 -15.86 -51.12 -11.73
C LEU A 304 -14.78 -52.01 -12.38
N TYR A 305 -13.54 -51.92 -11.91
CA TYR A 305 -12.38 -52.61 -12.48
C TYR A 305 -11.77 -53.59 -11.48
N GLN A 306 -11.18 -54.66 -12.02
CA GLN A 306 -10.30 -55.56 -11.28
C GLN A 306 -8.92 -55.53 -11.94
N GLY A 307 -8.04 -54.66 -11.44
CA GLY A 307 -6.80 -54.31 -12.14
C GLY A 307 -7.09 -53.47 -13.39
N GLU A 308 -6.56 -53.88 -14.54
CA GLU A 308 -6.73 -53.15 -15.80
C GLU A 308 -7.97 -53.58 -16.61
N LYS A 309 -8.71 -54.61 -16.14
CA LYS A 309 -9.89 -55.14 -16.83
C LYS A 309 -11.17 -54.75 -16.10
N VAL A 310 -12.25 -54.59 -16.87
CA VAL A 310 -13.60 -54.43 -16.31
C VAL A 310 -13.89 -55.64 -15.41
N ASN A 311 -14.41 -55.37 -14.21
CA ASN A 311 -14.77 -56.40 -13.26
C ASN A 311 -15.94 -57.23 -13.83
N ALA A 312 -15.74 -58.53 -14.00
CA ALA A 312 -16.76 -59.41 -14.58
C ALA A 312 -18.07 -59.50 -13.76
N ARG A 313 -18.06 -59.05 -12.50
CA ARG A 313 -19.25 -58.98 -11.62
C ARG A 313 -19.83 -57.58 -11.48
N VAL A 314 -19.35 -56.62 -12.28
CA VAL A 314 -19.91 -55.26 -12.28
C VAL A 314 -21.40 -55.31 -12.63
N THR A 315 -22.20 -54.49 -11.98
CA THR A 315 -23.64 -54.39 -12.25
C THR A 315 -23.99 -53.05 -12.91
N ARG A 316 -25.15 -53.01 -13.59
CA ARG A 316 -25.70 -51.77 -14.15
C ARG A 316 -25.89 -50.68 -13.08
N GLU A 317 -26.32 -51.06 -11.88
CA GLU A 317 -26.46 -50.13 -10.76
C GLU A 317 -25.11 -49.50 -10.33
N GLN A 318 -24.03 -50.29 -10.25
CA GLN A 318 -22.70 -49.76 -9.92
C GLN A 318 -22.19 -48.80 -11.01
N TYR A 319 -22.42 -49.15 -12.28
CA TYR A 319 -22.14 -48.27 -13.41
C TYR A 319 -22.90 -46.95 -13.29
N ASP A 320 -24.22 -46.99 -13.04
CA ASP A 320 -25.07 -45.80 -12.97
C ASP A 320 -24.64 -44.87 -11.82
N GLN A 321 -24.27 -45.44 -10.67
CA GLN A 321 -23.74 -44.67 -9.53
C GLN A 321 -22.41 -43.96 -9.86
N ALA A 322 -21.50 -44.65 -10.56
CA ALA A 322 -20.23 -44.07 -11.00
C ALA A 322 -20.43 -43.02 -12.09
N ALA A 323 -21.32 -43.28 -13.05
CA ALA A 323 -21.68 -42.34 -14.12
C ALA A 323 -22.33 -41.06 -13.56
N ALA A 324 -23.21 -41.20 -12.57
CA ALA A 324 -23.80 -40.06 -11.86
C ALA A 324 -22.71 -39.22 -11.17
N ALA A 325 -21.80 -39.84 -10.42
CA ALA A 325 -20.71 -39.13 -9.75
C ALA A 325 -19.78 -38.40 -10.74
N VAL A 326 -19.41 -39.05 -11.87
CA VAL A 326 -18.61 -38.42 -12.94
C VAL A 326 -19.33 -37.22 -13.56
N LYS A 327 -20.66 -37.27 -13.70
CA LYS A 327 -21.48 -36.17 -14.22
C LYS A 327 -21.55 -34.98 -13.26
N GLU A 328 -21.52 -35.21 -11.95
CA GLU A 328 -21.57 -34.16 -10.93
C GLU A 328 -20.28 -33.33 -10.84
N VAL A 329 -19.13 -33.87 -11.26
CA VAL A 329 -17.86 -33.12 -11.24
C VAL A 329 -17.94 -31.89 -12.14
N LYS A 330 -17.90 -30.69 -11.57
CA LYS A 330 -18.05 -29.44 -12.34
C LYS A 330 -17.05 -29.30 -13.50
N ASN A 331 -15.76 -29.55 -13.24
CA ASN A 331 -14.76 -29.54 -14.29
C ASN A 331 -14.68 -30.91 -14.99
N GLN A 332 -15.47 -31.04 -16.05
CA GLN A 332 -15.58 -32.26 -16.85
C GLN A 332 -14.28 -32.66 -17.58
N GLN A 333 -13.26 -31.79 -17.64
CA GLN A 333 -11.93 -32.14 -18.16
C GLN A 333 -11.13 -33.00 -17.17
N LEU A 334 -11.37 -32.85 -15.86
CA LEU A 334 -10.67 -33.62 -14.83
C LEU A 334 -11.13 -35.08 -14.74
N VAL A 335 -12.28 -35.41 -15.33
CA VAL A 335 -12.85 -36.77 -15.35
C VAL A 335 -12.79 -37.45 -16.72
N LYS A 336 -11.93 -36.97 -17.63
CA LYS A 336 -11.83 -37.51 -19.00
C LYS A 336 -11.49 -39.01 -19.02
N VAL A 337 -10.58 -39.45 -18.14
CA VAL A 337 -10.21 -40.87 -18.00
C VAL A 337 -11.40 -41.69 -17.51
N GLN A 338 -12.12 -41.19 -16.50
CA GLN A 338 -13.27 -41.88 -15.92
C GLN A 338 -14.41 -42.04 -16.94
N LYS A 339 -14.63 -41.04 -17.81
CA LYS A 339 -15.59 -41.16 -18.93
C LYS A 339 -15.23 -42.27 -19.90
N GLN A 340 -13.95 -42.41 -20.24
CA GLN A 340 -13.48 -43.48 -21.13
C GLN A 340 -13.64 -44.85 -20.47
N GLN A 341 -13.33 -44.94 -19.18
CA GLN A 341 -13.54 -46.14 -18.39
C GLN A 341 -15.02 -46.54 -18.35
N LEU A 342 -15.92 -45.60 -18.05
CA LEU A 342 -17.36 -45.85 -18.07
C LEU A 342 -17.84 -46.34 -19.44
N ALA A 343 -17.35 -45.77 -20.55
CA ALA A 343 -17.73 -46.25 -21.89
C ALA A 343 -17.34 -47.73 -22.11
N ALA A 344 -16.17 -48.15 -21.63
CA ALA A 344 -15.75 -49.55 -21.72
C ALA A 344 -16.59 -50.48 -20.82
N VAL A 345 -16.98 -50.02 -19.63
CA VAL A 345 -17.87 -50.77 -18.72
C VAL A 345 -19.27 -50.92 -19.32
N ASP A 346 -19.79 -49.85 -19.93
CA ASP A 346 -21.11 -49.87 -20.57
C ASP A 346 -21.18 -50.86 -21.73
N GLN A 347 -20.13 -50.89 -22.58
CA GLN A 347 -20.01 -51.87 -23.64
C GLN A 347 -19.97 -53.30 -23.08
N PHE A 348 -19.15 -53.56 -22.06
CA PHE A 348 -19.05 -54.88 -21.43
C PHE A 348 -20.39 -55.36 -20.86
N LEU A 349 -21.11 -54.48 -20.14
CA LEU A 349 -22.42 -54.81 -19.57
C LEU A 349 -23.44 -55.11 -20.66
N THR A 350 -23.46 -54.31 -21.72
CA THR A 350 -24.40 -54.50 -22.85
C THR A 350 -24.16 -55.83 -23.55
N GLU A 351 -22.90 -56.17 -23.85
CA GLU A 351 -22.55 -57.48 -24.44
C GLU A 351 -22.96 -58.63 -23.51
N THR A 352 -22.69 -58.51 -22.21
CA THR A 352 -23.02 -59.57 -21.23
C THR A 352 -24.53 -59.76 -21.06
N GLU A 353 -25.30 -58.67 -21.03
CA GLU A 353 -26.76 -58.67 -20.90
C GLU A 353 -27.43 -59.31 -22.12
N GLU A 354 -26.95 -59.04 -23.34
CA GLU A 354 -27.46 -59.68 -24.57
C GLU A 354 -27.28 -61.21 -24.55
N TYR A 355 -26.11 -61.71 -24.11
CA TYR A 355 -25.84 -63.15 -24.01
C TYR A 355 -26.64 -63.89 -22.93
N THR A 356 -27.28 -63.17 -22.00
CA THR A 356 -28.05 -63.80 -20.91
C THR A 356 -29.54 -63.98 -21.27
N ILE A 357 -29.98 -63.44 -22.42
CA ILE A 357 -31.37 -63.46 -22.89
C ILE A 357 -31.61 -64.52 -23.98
N GLU A 358 -30.54 -65.07 -24.58
CA GLU A 358 -30.58 -66.26 -25.46
C GLU A 358 -30.48 -67.57 -24.66
#